data_AF-A0AAE1EJX2-F1
#
_entry.id   AF-A0AAE1EJX2-F1
#
_cell.length_a   1.000
_cell.length_b   1.000
_cell.length_c   1.000
_cell.angle_alpha   90.00
_cell.angle_beta   90.00
_cell.angle_gamma   90.00
#
_symmetry.space_group_name_H-M   'P 1'
#
loop_
_entity.id
_entity.type
_entity.pdbx_description
1 polymer ?
#
loop_
_entity_poly.entity_id
_entity_poly.type
_entity_poly.pdbx_seq_one_letter_code
_entity_poly.pdbx_strand_id
1 'polypeptide(L)'
;MSEDAMKVLNPAELQGTREGKDSTTPPLSAQDISSSLQKAMLRMTGKFISEENGKVDYEGLKKSPEYQDYRVLASRLREVDVTDLEEKERMAFFINIYNALTVDSIAQLTSIPSSTLEVDRFWTSNAYMIGPHPYTLDHIEHGILR
;
A
#
# COMPACT_ATOMS: atom_id res chain seq x y z
N MET A 1 65.34 27.31 -31.45
CA MET A 1 64.19 28.20 -31.71
C MET A 1 63.01 27.25 -31.90
N SER A 2 62.36 26.72 -30.84
CA SER A 2 61.27 27.34 -30.03
C SER A 2 60.26 28.06 -30.92
N GLU A 3 58.95 27.80 -30.88
CA GLU A 3 58.01 27.64 -29.75
C GLU A 3 57.06 26.46 -30.02
N ASP A 4 56.87 25.50 -29.10
CA ASP A 4 56.02 25.56 -27.90
C ASP A 4 54.51 25.67 -28.21
N ALA A 5 53.85 24.51 -28.26
CA ALA A 5 52.41 24.37 -28.14
C ALA A 5 52.08 22.97 -27.60
N MET A 6 52.55 22.69 -26.38
CA MET A 6 52.03 21.61 -25.56
C MET A 6 50.61 22.01 -25.14
N LYS A 7 49.61 21.66 -25.96
CA LYS A 7 48.20 21.83 -25.61
C LYS A 7 47.88 20.79 -24.53
N VAL A 8 48.01 21.21 -23.27
CA VAL A 8 47.62 20.45 -22.09
C VAL A 8 46.16 20.03 -22.27
N LEU A 9 45.93 18.72 -22.40
CA LEU A 9 44.61 18.14 -22.34
C LEU A 9 44.02 18.45 -20.96
N ASN A 10 42.84 19.07 -20.96
CA ASN A 10 42.07 19.35 -19.75
C ASN A 10 41.59 18.01 -19.14
N PRO A 11 41.81 17.73 -17.84
CA PRO A 11 41.32 16.50 -17.21
C PRO A 11 39.78 16.39 -17.14
N ALA A 12 39.03 17.42 -17.53
CA ALA A 12 37.57 17.45 -17.44
C ALA A 12 36.84 16.63 -18.54
N GLU A 13 37.54 16.11 -19.56
CA GLU A 13 36.89 15.38 -20.68
C GLU A 13 36.90 13.85 -20.54
N LEU A 14 37.36 13.31 -19.40
CA LEU A 14 37.40 11.85 -19.14
C LEU A 14 36.34 11.33 -18.16
N GLN A 15 35.32 12.14 -17.85
CA GLN A 15 34.14 11.64 -17.17
C GLN A 15 33.03 11.42 -18.19
N GLY A 16 33.05 10.23 -18.80
CA GLY A 16 31.82 9.59 -19.22
C GLY A 16 30.94 9.44 -17.98
N THR A 17 30.09 10.43 -17.73
CA THR A 17 29.00 10.33 -16.77
C THR A 17 28.15 9.19 -17.26
N ARG A 18 28.32 8.05 -16.59
CA ARG A 18 27.39 6.93 -16.59
C ARG A 18 26.00 7.54 -16.49
N GLU A 19 25.24 7.51 -17.56
CA GLU A 19 23.79 7.60 -17.48
C GLU A 19 23.38 6.45 -16.57
N GLY A 20 23.26 6.77 -15.28
CA GLY A 20 22.50 5.97 -14.34
C GLY A 20 21.14 5.84 -14.99
N LYS A 21 20.85 4.63 -15.45
CA LYS A 21 19.54 4.22 -15.88
C LYS A 21 18.65 4.36 -14.66
N ASP A 22 18.16 5.57 -14.42
CA ASP A 22 17.04 5.81 -13.53
C ASP A 22 15.97 4.89 -14.07
N SER A 23 15.71 3.85 -13.30
CA SER A 23 14.60 2.95 -13.55
C SER A 23 13.38 3.79 -13.24
N THR A 24 12.93 4.55 -14.24
CA THR A 24 11.68 5.31 -14.21
C THR A 24 10.52 4.33 -14.27
N THR A 25 10.43 3.47 -13.26
CA THR A 25 9.14 2.96 -12.81
C THR A 25 8.43 4.20 -12.29
N PRO A 26 7.37 4.69 -12.95
CA PRO A 26 6.61 5.80 -12.41
C PRO A 26 6.18 5.45 -10.98
N PRO A 27 6.19 6.41 -10.05
CA PRO A 27 5.74 6.17 -8.69
C PRO A 27 4.35 5.54 -8.74
N LEU A 28 4.13 4.54 -7.88
CA LEU A 28 2.86 3.83 -7.85
C LEU A 28 1.76 4.83 -7.48
N SER A 29 0.81 5.08 -8.38
CA SER A 29 -0.31 5.98 -8.10
C SER A 29 -1.09 5.46 -6.89
N ALA A 30 -1.36 6.35 -5.94
CA ALA A 30 -2.17 6.05 -4.76
C ALA A 30 -3.55 5.52 -5.17
N GLN A 31 -4.15 6.11 -6.19
CA GLN A 31 -5.43 5.71 -6.76
C GLN A 31 -5.35 4.30 -7.34
N ASP A 32 -4.31 3.98 -8.09
CA ASP A 32 -4.16 2.67 -8.73
C ASP A 32 -3.96 1.55 -7.71
N ILE A 33 -3.09 1.75 -6.71
CA ILE A 33 -2.87 0.73 -5.68
C ILE A 33 -4.08 0.57 -4.77
N SER A 34 -4.71 1.66 -4.32
CA SER A 34 -5.89 1.56 -3.44
C SER A 34 -7.07 0.92 -4.17
N SER A 35 -7.27 1.25 -5.45
CA SER A 35 -8.28 0.60 -6.29
C SER A 35 -7.97 -0.88 -6.54
N SER A 36 -6.69 -1.22 -6.79
CA SER A 36 -6.26 -2.60 -6.99
C SER A 36 -6.45 -3.43 -5.71
N LEU A 37 -6.12 -2.84 -4.56
CA LEU A 37 -6.28 -3.45 -3.25
C LEU A 37 -7.76 -3.65 -2.92
N GLN A 38 -8.61 -2.66 -3.17
CA GLN A 38 -10.05 -2.77 -3.02
C GLN A 38 -10.62 -3.89 -3.90
N LYS A 39 -10.22 -3.95 -5.17
CA LYS A 39 -10.66 -5.02 -6.08
C LYS A 39 -10.18 -6.40 -5.62
N ALA A 40 -8.94 -6.51 -5.14
CA ALA A 40 -8.42 -7.76 -4.59
C ALA A 40 -9.22 -8.19 -3.36
N MET A 41 -9.47 -7.26 -2.44
CA MET A 41 -10.34 -7.46 -1.27
C MET A 41 -11.72 -7.98 -1.67
N LEU A 42 -12.43 -7.27 -2.56
CA LEU A 42 -13.76 -7.66 -3.01
C LEU A 42 -13.78 -9.06 -3.65
N ARG A 43 -12.79 -9.38 -4.50
CA ARG A 43 -12.68 -10.70 -5.12
C ARG A 43 -12.47 -11.80 -4.09
N MET A 44 -11.53 -11.63 -3.16
CA MET A 44 -11.26 -12.65 -2.16
C MET A 44 -12.45 -12.81 -1.21
N THR A 45 -13.02 -11.72 -0.69
CA THR A 45 -14.17 -11.83 0.21
C THR A 45 -15.35 -12.50 -0.48
N GLY A 46 -15.63 -12.15 -1.74
CA GLY A 46 -16.71 -12.76 -2.53
C GLY A 46 -16.54 -14.27 -2.76
N LYS A 47 -15.30 -14.73 -2.96
CA LYS A 47 -15.00 -16.17 -3.13
C LYS A 47 -15.21 -16.98 -1.85
N PHE A 48 -15.09 -16.34 -0.69
CA PHE A 48 -15.19 -16.99 0.62
C PHE A 48 -16.50 -16.66 1.35
N ILE A 49 -17.55 -16.23 0.65
CA ILE A 49 -18.88 -16.08 1.26
C ILE A 49 -19.48 -17.47 1.48
N SER A 50 -19.90 -17.75 2.71
CA SER A 50 -20.68 -18.94 3.07
C SER A 50 -22.08 -18.86 2.46
N GLU A 51 -22.48 -19.90 1.73
CA GLU A 51 -23.84 -20.03 1.19
C GLU A 51 -24.91 -20.18 2.29
N GLU A 52 -24.52 -20.68 3.48
CA GLU A 52 -25.46 -20.95 4.57
C GLU A 52 -25.93 -19.69 5.28
N ASN A 53 -25.00 -18.76 5.56
CA ASN A 53 -25.28 -17.59 6.40
C ASN A 53 -24.86 -16.25 5.77
N GLY A 54 -24.32 -16.27 4.55
CA GLY A 54 -23.90 -15.07 3.82
C GLY A 54 -22.69 -14.35 4.41
N LYS A 55 -22.02 -14.92 5.42
CA LYS A 55 -20.83 -14.34 6.04
C LYS A 55 -19.55 -14.82 5.33
N VAL A 56 -18.52 -13.99 5.38
CA VAL A 56 -17.20 -14.37 4.87
C VAL A 56 -16.56 -15.40 5.82
N ASP A 57 -16.12 -16.52 5.28
CA ASP A 57 -15.24 -17.48 5.92
C ASP A 57 -13.81 -16.92 5.95
N TYR A 58 -13.53 -16.10 6.96
CA TYR A 58 -12.23 -15.49 7.17
C TYR A 58 -11.12 -16.52 7.47
N GLU A 59 -11.46 -17.68 8.03
CA GLU A 59 -10.50 -18.75 8.32
C GLU A 59 -10.01 -19.43 7.04
N GLY A 60 -10.92 -19.73 6.12
CA GLY A 60 -10.61 -20.21 4.78
C GLY A 60 -9.87 -19.15 3.96
N LEU A 61 -10.36 -17.91 3.99
CA LEU A 61 -9.78 -16.77 3.28
C LEU A 61 -8.31 -16.55 3.68
N LYS A 62 -7.98 -16.54 4.98
CA LYS A 62 -6.62 -16.33 5.48
C LYS A 62 -5.61 -17.35 4.96
N LYS A 63 -6.06 -18.57 4.64
CA LYS A 63 -5.24 -19.68 4.14
C LYS A 63 -5.14 -19.69 2.62
N SER A 64 -5.85 -18.80 1.93
CA SER A 64 -5.94 -18.79 0.47
C SER A 64 -4.75 -18.10 -0.20
N PRO A 65 -4.39 -18.51 -1.44
CA PRO A 65 -3.44 -17.77 -2.26
C PRO A 65 -3.89 -16.33 -2.53
N GLU A 66 -5.19 -16.08 -2.69
CA GLU A 66 -5.72 -14.74 -2.95
C GLU A 66 -5.44 -13.77 -1.80
N TYR A 67 -5.50 -14.25 -0.55
CA TYR A 67 -5.14 -13.45 0.61
C TYR A 67 -3.64 -13.20 0.68
N GLN A 68 -2.80 -14.14 0.27
CA GLN A 68 -1.35 -13.94 0.19
C GLN A 68 -1.01 -12.86 -0.86
N ASP A 69 -1.60 -12.94 -2.05
CA ASP A 69 -1.45 -11.94 -3.11
C ASP A 69 -1.94 -10.56 -2.65
N TYR A 70 -3.08 -10.53 -1.96
CA TYR A 70 -3.62 -9.32 -1.34
C TYR A 70 -2.62 -8.71 -0.33
N ARG A 71 -2.01 -9.51 0.55
CA ARG A 71 -1.03 -9.03 1.53
C ARG A 71 0.26 -8.52 0.88
N VAL A 72 0.70 -9.15 -0.21
CA VAL A 72 1.83 -8.65 -1.02
C VAL A 72 1.47 -7.29 -1.61
N LEU A 73 0.29 -7.14 -2.20
CA LEU A 73 -0.18 -5.86 -2.73
C LEU A 73 -0.31 -4.80 -1.63
N ALA A 74 -0.87 -5.14 -0.46
CA ALA A 74 -0.98 -4.23 0.68
C ALA A 74 0.38 -3.75 1.19
N SER A 75 1.42 -4.61 1.13
CA SER A 75 2.76 -4.24 1.56
C SER A 75 3.38 -3.11 0.73
N ARG A 76 2.92 -2.93 -0.51
CA ARG A 76 3.36 -1.86 -1.42
C ARG A 76 2.81 -0.49 -1.06
N LEU A 77 1.86 -0.38 -0.12
CA LEU A 77 1.38 0.91 0.38
C LEU A 77 2.52 1.77 0.95
N ARG A 78 3.61 1.14 1.39
CA ARG A 78 4.83 1.83 1.85
C ARG A 78 5.55 2.62 0.76
N GLU A 79 5.28 2.33 -0.51
CA GLU A 79 5.84 3.02 -1.68
C GLU A 79 4.99 4.22 -2.12
N VAL A 80 3.83 4.43 -1.48
CA VAL A 80 2.85 5.43 -1.88
C VAL A 80 3.13 6.76 -1.20
N ASP A 81 3.14 7.83 -1.99
CA ASP A 81 3.05 9.20 -1.51
C ASP A 81 1.59 9.68 -1.59
N VAL A 82 1.12 10.29 -0.50
CA VAL A 82 -0.24 10.83 -0.37
C VAL A 82 -0.26 12.34 -0.13
N THR A 83 0.91 12.99 -0.12
CA THR A 83 1.06 14.41 0.22
C THR A 83 0.41 15.35 -0.78
N ASP A 84 0.51 15.02 -2.07
CA ASP A 84 0.03 15.85 -3.18
C ASP A 84 -1.36 15.44 -3.71
N LEU A 85 -2.09 14.58 -3.01
CA LEU A 85 -3.43 14.17 -3.43
C LEU A 85 -4.45 15.29 -3.22
N GLU A 86 -5.32 15.52 -4.21
CA GLU A 86 -6.48 16.39 -4.01
C GLU A 86 -7.40 15.78 -2.93
N GLU A 87 -8.18 16.62 -2.24
CA GLU A 87 -9.03 16.20 -1.13
C GLU A 87 -9.92 14.99 -1.48
N LYS A 88 -10.58 15.02 -2.65
CA LYS A 88 -11.44 13.92 -3.10
C LYS A 88 -10.66 12.63 -3.36
N GLU A 89 -9.46 12.74 -3.91
CA GLU A 89 -8.59 11.61 -4.20
C GLU A 89 -8.04 11.00 -2.92
N ARG A 90 -7.63 11.85 -1.98
CA ARG A 90 -7.21 11.47 -0.63
C ARG A 90 -8.33 10.74 0.11
N MET A 91 -9.56 11.26 0.08
CA MET A 91 -10.71 10.59 0.68
C MET A 91 -10.97 9.23 0.05
N ALA A 92 -11.01 9.14 -1.29
CA ALA A 92 -11.23 7.89 -2.01
C ALA A 92 -10.15 6.85 -1.69
N PHE A 93 -8.88 7.28 -1.66
CA PHE A 93 -7.76 6.46 -1.24
C PHE A 93 -7.98 5.90 0.17
N PHE A 94 -8.21 6.76 1.16
CA PHE A 94 -8.31 6.33 2.56
C PHE A 94 -9.57 5.52 2.86
N ILE A 95 -10.69 5.73 2.16
CA ILE A 95 -11.86 4.85 2.24
C ILE A 95 -11.52 3.43 1.76
N ASN A 96 -10.80 3.32 0.63
CA ASN A 96 -10.36 2.02 0.13
C ASN A 96 -9.41 1.33 1.11
N ILE A 97 -8.47 2.08 1.70
CA ILE A 97 -7.53 1.58 2.70
C ILE A 97 -8.26 1.14 3.98
N TYR A 98 -9.23 1.91 4.47
CA TYR A 98 -10.00 1.57 5.66
C TYR A 98 -10.72 0.23 5.50
N ASN A 99 -11.42 0.05 4.38
CA ASN A 99 -12.14 -1.19 4.10
C ASN A 99 -11.20 -2.39 3.97
N ALA A 100 -10.08 -2.20 3.26
CA ALA A 100 -9.02 -3.19 3.10
C ALA A 100 -8.44 -3.62 4.45
N LEU A 101 -8.01 -2.65 5.27
CA LEU A 101 -7.44 -2.91 6.60
C LEU A 101 -8.46 -3.55 7.55
N THR A 102 -9.75 -3.26 7.41
CA THR A 102 -10.81 -3.89 8.20
C THR A 102 -10.89 -5.40 7.93
N VAL A 103 -10.98 -5.80 6.66
CA VAL A 103 -11.02 -7.22 6.27
C VAL A 103 -9.76 -7.94 6.72
N ASP A 104 -8.61 -7.31 6.51
CA ASP A 104 -7.32 -7.85 6.91
C ASP A 104 -7.19 -8.00 8.43
N SER A 105 -7.73 -7.05 9.20
CA SER A 105 -7.74 -7.12 10.66
C SER A 105 -8.59 -8.26 11.19
N ILE A 106 -9.78 -8.48 10.60
CA ILE A 106 -10.65 -9.60 10.97
C ILE A 106 -9.99 -10.93 10.62
N ALA A 107 -9.41 -11.06 9.42
CA ALA A 107 -8.71 -12.28 8.99
C ALA A 107 -7.50 -12.63 9.89
N GLN A 108 -6.87 -11.64 10.51
CA GLN A 108 -5.74 -11.84 11.40
C GLN A 108 -6.13 -12.33 12.81
N LEU A 109 -7.39 -12.18 13.23
CA LEU A 109 -7.86 -12.65 14.53
C LEU A 109 -7.68 -14.17 14.68
N THR A 110 -7.51 -14.62 15.93
CA THR A 110 -7.39 -16.04 16.27
C THR A 110 -8.75 -16.76 16.27
N SER A 111 -9.82 -16.01 16.46
CA SER A 111 -11.20 -16.50 16.41
C SER A 111 -12.08 -15.42 15.83
N ILE A 112 -13.04 -15.80 14.99
CA ILE A 112 -13.98 -14.86 14.39
C ILE A 112 -14.96 -14.36 15.45
N PRO A 113 -15.00 -13.04 15.74
CA PRO A 113 -15.88 -12.50 16.76
C PRO A 113 -17.31 -12.39 16.24
N SER A 114 -18.28 -12.33 17.15
CA SER A 114 -19.66 -11.98 16.81
C SER A 114 -19.79 -10.53 16.35
N SER A 115 -18.93 -9.65 16.87
CA SER A 115 -18.83 -8.24 16.52
C SER A 115 -17.40 -7.74 16.71
N THR A 116 -16.93 -6.86 15.81
CA THR A 116 -15.62 -6.20 15.97
C THR A 116 -15.56 -5.28 17.20
N LEU A 117 -16.71 -4.84 17.72
CA LEU A 117 -16.82 -4.05 18.95
C LEU A 117 -16.41 -4.82 20.21
N GLU A 118 -16.43 -6.16 20.16
CA GLU A 118 -16.02 -7.03 21.28
C GLU A 118 -14.51 -7.30 21.27
N VAL A 119 -13.82 -6.91 20.20
CA VAL A 119 -12.39 -7.13 20.05
C VAL A 119 -11.62 -5.98 20.68
N ASP A 120 -10.88 -6.28 21.74
CA ASP A 120 -10.05 -5.30 22.44
C ASP A 120 -9.10 -4.58 21.47
N ARG A 121 -9.12 -3.24 21.53
CA ARG A 121 -8.30 -2.35 20.69
C ARG A 121 -8.39 -2.62 19.18
N PHE A 122 -9.51 -3.13 18.66
CA PHE A 122 -9.68 -3.46 17.24
C PHE A 122 -9.25 -2.34 16.28
N TRP A 123 -9.63 -1.09 16.58
CA TRP A 123 -9.33 0.06 15.73
C TRP A 123 -7.86 0.51 15.76
N THR A 124 -7.09 0.09 16.76
CA THR A 124 -5.72 0.57 16.99
C THR A 124 -4.66 -0.54 16.91
N SER A 125 -5.07 -1.81 16.83
CA SER A 125 -4.18 -2.97 16.94
C SER A 125 -3.42 -3.29 15.65
N ASN A 126 -3.99 -2.95 14.49
CA ASN A 126 -3.39 -3.18 13.18
C ASN A 126 -3.26 -1.87 12.40
N ALA A 127 -2.23 -1.81 11.57
CA ALA A 127 -1.96 -0.67 10.71
C ALA A 127 -1.36 -1.10 9.37
N TYR A 128 -1.58 -0.27 8.36
CA TYR A 128 -0.76 -0.27 7.15
C TYR A 128 0.28 0.85 7.19
N MET A 129 1.47 0.55 6.69
CA MET A 129 2.47 1.57 6.41
C MET A 129 2.13 2.21 5.07
N ILE A 130 1.81 3.51 5.07
CA ILE A 130 1.57 4.30 3.88
C ILE A 130 2.67 5.35 3.82
N GLY A 131 3.56 5.23 2.83
CA GLY A 131 4.86 5.87 2.91
C GLY A 131 5.58 5.50 4.23
N PRO A 132 6.13 6.47 4.96
CA PRO A 132 6.82 6.23 6.24
C PRO A 132 5.88 6.16 7.46
N HIS A 133 4.56 6.32 7.30
CA HIS A 133 3.63 6.52 8.41
C HIS A 133 2.70 5.31 8.63
N PRO A 134 2.50 4.86 9.89
CA PRO A 134 1.51 3.85 10.22
C PRO A 134 0.10 4.44 10.31
N TYR A 135 -0.85 3.85 9.58
CA TYR A 135 -2.26 4.20 9.61
C TYR A 135 -3.09 3.04 10.16
N THR A 136 -3.63 3.23 11.36
CA THR A 136 -4.65 2.34 11.96
C THR A 136 -6.04 2.70 11.44
N LEU A 137 -7.05 1.86 11.72
CA LEU A 137 -8.45 2.20 11.43
C LEU A 137 -8.85 3.50 12.16
N ASP A 138 -8.42 3.66 13.41
CA ASP A 138 -8.67 4.87 14.21
C ASP A 138 -8.05 6.12 13.58
N HIS A 139 -6.78 6.06 13.14
CA HIS A 139 -6.11 7.18 12.48
C HIS A 139 -6.84 7.60 11.21
N ILE A 140 -7.34 6.64 10.43
CA ILE A 140 -8.06 6.93 9.20
C ILE A 140 -9.44 7.51 9.50
N GLU A 141 -10.19 6.90 10.41
CA GLU A 141 -11.55 7.32 10.74
C GLU A 141 -11.58 8.73 11.34
N HIS A 142 -10.76 9.00 12.36
CA HIS A 142 -10.81 10.26 13.11
C HIS A 142 -9.85 11.34 12.59
N GLY A 143 -8.78 10.96 11.88
CA GLY A 143 -7.78 11.90 11.37
C GLY A 143 -8.00 12.34 9.91
N ILE A 144 -8.90 11.66 9.18
CA ILE A 144 -9.03 11.83 7.73
C ILE A 144 -10.48 11.89 7.27
N LEU A 145 -11.34 10.97 7.74
CA LEU A 145 -12.69 10.82 7.19
C LEU A 145 -13.79 11.58 7.94
N ARG A 146 -13.51 12.04 9.16
CA ARG A 146 -14.46 12.77 10.02
C ARG A 146 -14.09 14.23 10.19
#